data_AF-A0A4P2Q3Q4-F1
#
_entry.id   AF-A0A4P2Q3Q4-F1
#
_cell.length_a   1.000
_cell.length_b   1.000
_cell.length_c   1.000
_cell.angle_alpha   90.00
_cell.angle_beta   90.00
_cell.angle_gamma   90.00
#
_symmetry.space_group_name_H-M   'P 1'
#
loop_
_entity.id
_entity.type
_entity.pdbx_description
1 polymer ?
#
loop_
_entity_poly.entity_id
_entity_poly.type
_entity_poly.pdbx_seq_one_letter_code
_entity_poly.pdbx_strand_id
1 'polypeptide(L)'
;MGYPGRPMATSFAALIFRPAEIPDRALSQGFAVALGGWDVASPRLLVAALPGLPGYSAAYYSSGEPSAGAGDELDHLIELFEDELSPPVAVLDAAAELGRPGATVFALVYSEEILHDDGWRLEASGFLRYFVREGEEGLEAGVETPDRSDLVEIAVDLPESAAEQEEREAIDRAIRPHRGSTFLADELGAPVLGALMAGLFAPERRVEVRLVEPGPASIAAEMARLNRVLRREDGRGAPAPPAPVRGVAPPATYEAFVRAYDWADPADPEDLYRELAIGAIEGTLRFLREGELRGHERDPAWEAAAGRALYPIARLLGSSLGGGAAQRATIALGPDGERLWLVRDGASAAPAGPTFGELLRYLSLGWSRRTDAEEDLIGALMLRARLRSLAG
;
A
#
# COMPACT_ATOMS: atom_id res chain seq x y z
N MET A 1 -9.47 43.69 14.78
CA MET A 1 -10.71 42.97 14.44
C MET A 1 -10.29 41.80 13.57
N GLY A 2 -10.20 40.60 14.15
CA GLY A 2 -9.92 39.38 13.39
C GLY A 2 -11.19 38.95 12.65
N TYR A 3 -11.06 38.61 11.38
CA TYR A 3 -12.12 37.96 10.63
C TYR A 3 -12.54 36.68 11.37
N PRO A 4 -13.84 36.43 11.60
CA PRO A 4 -14.28 35.13 12.09
C PRO A 4 -13.87 34.08 11.05
N GLY A 5 -13.21 33.02 11.50
CA GLY A 5 -12.63 32.00 10.65
C GLY A 5 -13.64 31.50 9.63
N ARG A 6 -13.24 31.51 8.34
CA ARG A 6 -13.88 30.64 7.35
C ARG A 6 -13.91 29.23 7.95
N PRO A 7 -15.04 28.50 7.90
CA PRO A 7 -14.99 27.06 8.15
C PRO A 7 -13.88 26.48 7.28
N MET A 8 -13.03 25.63 7.86
CA MET A 8 -12.04 24.90 7.07
C MET A 8 -12.81 24.07 6.06
N ALA A 9 -12.65 24.40 4.79
CA ALA A 9 -13.25 23.63 3.71
C ALA A 9 -12.66 22.21 3.77
N THR A 10 -13.52 21.21 3.60
CA THR A 10 -13.16 19.82 3.82
C THR A 10 -12.91 19.12 2.50
N SER A 11 -11.78 18.41 2.42
CA SER A 11 -11.43 17.57 1.29
C SER A 11 -11.01 16.20 1.79
N PHE A 12 -11.45 15.14 1.11
CA PHE A 12 -11.09 13.77 1.46
C PHE A 12 -11.26 12.80 0.28
N ALA A 13 -10.57 11.67 0.35
CA ALA A 13 -10.90 10.47 -0.42
C ALA A 13 -11.26 9.34 0.53
N ALA A 14 -12.40 8.72 0.30
CA ALA A 14 -12.95 7.67 1.15
C ALA A 14 -13.37 6.45 0.32
N LEU A 15 -13.01 5.28 0.81
CA LEU A 15 -13.49 4.00 0.30
C LEU A 15 -14.56 3.46 1.25
N ILE A 16 -15.78 3.27 0.77
CA ILE A 16 -16.92 2.76 1.52
C ILE A 16 -17.07 1.26 1.23
N PHE A 17 -17.16 0.45 2.29
CA PHE A 17 -17.17 -1.00 2.18
C PHE A 17 -17.93 -1.65 3.32
N ARG A 18 -18.26 -2.94 3.15
CA ARG A 18 -18.76 -3.79 4.23
C ARG A 18 -17.58 -4.55 4.85
N PRO A 19 -17.30 -4.43 6.15
CA PRO A 19 -16.19 -5.16 6.79
C PRO A 19 -16.29 -6.69 6.67
N ALA A 20 -17.50 -7.23 6.48
CA ALA A 20 -17.72 -8.66 6.26
C ALA A 20 -17.23 -9.15 4.88
N GLU A 21 -17.15 -8.24 3.90
CA GLU A 21 -16.76 -8.49 2.51
C GLU A 21 -15.32 -8.05 2.26
N ILE A 22 -14.92 -6.88 2.81
CA ILE A 22 -13.57 -6.33 2.68
C ILE A 22 -12.88 -6.37 4.05
N PRO A 23 -12.03 -7.38 4.33
CA PRO A 23 -11.24 -7.41 5.55
C PRO A 23 -10.13 -6.35 5.53
N ASP A 24 -9.61 -5.98 6.70
CA ASP A 24 -8.48 -5.04 6.84
C ASP A 24 -7.28 -5.39 5.98
N ARG A 25 -7.03 -6.69 5.83
CA ARG A 25 -5.97 -7.19 4.97
C ARG A 25 -6.18 -6.77 3.52
N ALA A 26 -7.40 -6.84 2.99
CA ALA A 26 -7.70 -6.41 1.62
C ALA A 26 -7.52 -4.89 1.47
N LEU A 27 -7.96 -4.09 2.46
CA LEU A 27 -7.72 -2.64 2.47
C LEU A 27 -6.23 -2.32 2.47
N SER A 28 -5.49 -2.92 3.40
CA SER A 28 -4.06 -2.71 3.58
C SER A 28 -3.27 -3.06 2.32
N GLN A 29 -3.56 -4.22 1.73
CA GLN A 29 -2.88 -4.70 0.53
C GLN A 29 -3.29 -3.92 -0.72
N GLY A 30 -4.58 -3.66 -0.91
CA GLY A 30 -5.08 -2.92 -2.06
C GLY A 30 -4.50 -1.51 -2.14
N PHE A 31 -4.52 -0.76 -1.04
CA PHE A 31 -3.87 0.55 -0.99
C PHE A 31 -2.35 0.44 -1.18
N ALA A 32 -1.69 -0.60 -0.67
CA ALA A 32 -0.26 -0.78 -0.88
C ALA A 32 0.12 -1.07 -2.34
N VAL A 33 -0.79 -1.69 -3.10
CA VAL A 33 -0.66 -1.94 -4.54
C VAL A 33 -0.94 -0.67 -5.33
N ALA A 34 -2.03 0.03 -5.05
CA ALA A 34 -2.39 1.28 -5.72
C ALA A 34 -1.32 2.37 -5.56
N LEU A 35 -0.69 2.43 -4.38
CA LEU A 35 0.43 3.35 -4.13
C LEU A 35 1.74 2.91 -4.78
N GLY A 36 1.72 1.91 -5.66
CA GLY A 36 2.91 1.34 -6.25
C GLY A 36 3.76 2.37 -6.99
N GLY A 37 3.16 3.25 -7.79
CA GLY A 37 3.89 4.30 -8.51
C GLY A 37 4.20 5.57 -7.71
N TRP A 38 3.76 5.65 -6.46
CA TRP A 38 3.60 6.92 -5.76
C TRP A 38 4.72 7.16 -4.74
N ASP A 39 5.28 8.37 -4.73
CA ASP A 39 6.27 8.81 -3.75
C ASP A 39 5.58 9.20 -2.43
N VAL A 40 5.06 8.20 -1.71
CA VAL A 40 4.36 8.40 -0.44
C VAL A 40 5.07 7.65 0.68
N ALA A 41 5.72 8.39 1.56
CA ALA A 41 6.55 7.80 2.61
C ALA A 41 5.75 7.14 3.74
N SER A 42 4.57 7.68 4.08
CA SER A 42 3.82 7.29 5.31
C SER A 42 2.29 7.30 5.14
N PRO A 43 1.75 6.54 4.18
CA PRO A 43 0.31 6.50 3.91
C PRO A 43 -0.47 6.00 5.12
N ARG A 44 -1.68 6.54 5.31
CA ARG A 44 -2.56 6.21 6.43
C ARG A 44 -3.97 5.90 5.96
N LEU A 45 -4.55 4.87 6.56
CA LEU A 45 -5.97 4.58 6.45
C LEU A 45 -6.62 4.73 7.82
N LEU A 46 -7.59 5.64 7.91
CA LEU A 46 -8.43 5.80 9.09
C LEU A 46 -9.79 5.18 8.78
N VAL A 47 -10.25 4.26 9.62
CA VAL A 47 -11.51 3.55 9.40
C VAL A 47 -12.54 3.95 10.44
N ALA A 48 -13.74 4.26 9.97
CA ALA A 48 -14.90 4.58 10.81
C ALA A 48 -16.13 3.81 10.34
N ALA A 49 -17.00 3.39 11.26
CA ALA A 49 -18.37 3.03 10.91
C ALA A 49 -19.12 4.27 10.38
N LEU A 50 -20.05 4.07 9.45
CA LEU A 50 -20.81 5.18 8.86
C LEU A 50 -22.16 5.37 9.56
N PRO A 51 -22.37 6.49 10.28
CA PRO A 51 -23.67 6.80 10.88
C PRO A 51 -24.75 6.89 9.80
N GLY A 52 -25.88 6.21 10.00
CA GLY A 52 -26.98 6.17 9.02
C GLY A 52 -26.81 5.15 7.89
N LEU A 53 -25.68 4.43 7.83
CA LEU A 53 -25.42 3.34 6.88
C LEU A 53 -25.01 2.05 7.63
N PRO A 54 -25.96 1.33 8.25
CA PRO A 54 -25.66 0.15 9.05
C PRO A 54 -24.93 -0.94 8.25
N GLY A 55 -23.85 -1.46 8.83
CA GLY A 55 -23.04 -2.50 8.20
C GLY A 55 -21.96 -1.99 7.24
N TYR A 56 -21.92 -0.69 6.98
CA TYR A 56 -20.86 -0.05 6.19
C TYR A 56 -19.84 0.68 7.07
N SER A 57 -18.62 0.72 6.56
CA SER A 57 -17.52 1.52 7.07
C SER A 57 -16.90 2.32 5.94
N ALA A 58 -16.20 3.40 6.27
CA ALA A 58 -15.35 4.13 5.34
C ALA A 58 -13.89 4.04 5.79
N ALA A 59 -12.99 3.86 4.82
CA ALA A 59 -11.56 4.02 4.97
C ALA A 59 -11.14 5.33 4.30
N TYR A 60 -10.73 6.31 5.11
CA TYR A 60 -10.21 7.59 4.66
C TYR A 60 -8.71 7.48 4.45
N TYR A 61 -8.26 7.84 3.26
CA TYR A 61 -6.84 7.85 2.92
C TYR A 61 -6.23 9.23 3.16
N SER A 62 -4.97 9.22 3.60
CA SER A 62 -4.10 10.40 3.59
C SER A 62 -2.67 9.96 3.29
N SER A 63 -1.94 10.77 2.53
CA SER A 63 -0.52 10.54 2.23
C SER A 63 0.35 10.56 3.49
N GLY A 64 -0.10 11.29 4.52
CA GLY A 64 0.63 11.51 5.76
C GLY A 64 1.83 12.44 5.60
N GLU A 65 2.00 13.08 4.45
CA GLU A 65 3.06 14.05 4.20
C GLU A 65 2.73 15.41 4.85
N PRO A 66 3.72 16.14 5.38
CA PRO A 66 3.50 17.49 5.84
C PRO A 66 3.21 18.37 4.61
N SER A 67 1.93 18.67 4.41
CA SER A 67 1.40 19.54 3.35
C SER A 67 2.29 20.78 3.16
N ALA A 68 3.01 20.84 2.04
CA ALA A 68 3.63 22.08 1.58
C ALA A 68 2.57 23.09 1.11
N GLY A 69 1.36 22.60 0.81
CA GLY A 69 0.09 23.32 0.67
C GLY A 69 -1.08 22.33 0.72
N ALA A 70 -2.32 22.82 0.93
CA ALA A 70 -3.52 21.97 0.92
C ALA A 70 -3.90 21.46 -0.49
N GLY A 71 -3.50 22.19 -1.55
CA GLY A 71 -3.71 21.79 -2.94
C GLY A 71 -2.98 20.51 -3.32
N ASP A 72 -1.73 20.36 -2.87
CA ASP A 72 -0.90 19.20 -3.20
C ASP A 72 -1.51 17.86 -2.72
N GLU A 73 -2.19 17.84 -1.56
CA GLU A 73 -2.86 16.62 -1.08
C GLU A 73 -4.11 16.33 -1.92
N LEU A 74 -4.92 17.34 -2.24
CA LEU A 74 -6.13 17.13 -3.05
C LEU A 74 -5.79 16.65 -4.46
N ASP A 75 -4.80 17.25 -5.11
CA ASP A 75 -4.32 16.81 -6.42
C ASP A 75 -3.83 15.36 -6.36
N HIS A 76 -3.03 15.02 -5.34
CA HIS A 76 -2.60 13.63 -5.08
C HIS A 76 -3.80 12.68 -4.90
N LEU A 77 -4.83 13.07 -4.16
CA LEU A 77 -6.03 12.25 -3.95
C LEU A 77 -6.79 12.00 -5.25
N ILE A 78 -6.96 13.05 -6.07
CA ILE A 78 -7.65 12.97 -7.36
C ILE A 78 -6.87 12.05 -8.29
N GLU A 79 -5.59 12.31 -8.51
CA GLU A 79 -4.77 11.53 -9.44
C GLU A 79 -4.64 10.07 -8.99
N LEU A 80 -4.43 9.79 -7.70
CA LEU A 80 -4.34 8.42 -7.18
C LEU A 80 -5.63 7.63 -7.40
N PHE A 81 -6.78 8.27 -7.19
CA PHE A 81 -8.04 7.59 -7.37
C PHE A 81 -8.36 7.45 -8.86
N GLU A 82 -8.04 8.41 -9.72
CA GLU A 82 -8.31 8.34 -11.16
C GLU A 82 -7.36 7.40 -11.93
N ASP A 83 -6.29 6.91 -11.28
CA ASP A 83 -5.32 5.98 -11.87
C ASP A 83 -5.95 4.64 -12.32
N GLU A 84 -5.34 3.98 -13.31
CA GLU A 84 -5.79 2.68 -13.83
C GLU A 84 -5.83 1.61 -12.73
N LEU A 85 -4.84 1.66 -11.81
CA LEU A 85 -4.77 0.79 -10.63
C LEU A 85 -5.13 1.54 -9.35
N SER A 86 -6.29 2.20 -9.37
CA SER A 86 -6.77 2.98 -8.22
C SER A 86 -7.02 2.14 -6.96
N PRO A 87 -7.03 2.76 -5.76
CA PRO A 87 -7.29 2.07 -4.51
C PRO A 87 -8.56 1.18 -4.49
N PRO A 88 -9.74 1.60 -4.99
CA PRO A 88 -10.90 0.73 -4.96
C PRO A 88 -10.77 -0.50 -5.86
N VAL A 89 -10.09 -0.40 -7.01
CA VAL A 89 -9.80 -1.54 -7.89
C VAL A 89 -8.87 -2.52 -7.18
N ALA A 90 -7.74 -2.03 -6.68
CA ALA A 90 -6.75 -2.87 -6.01
C ALA A 90 -7.29 -3.54 -4.72
N VAL A 91 -8.19 -2.86 -3.99
CA VAL A 91 -8.87 -3.43 -2.81
C VAL A 91 -9.83 -4.55 -3.19
N LEU A 92 -10.56 -4.43 -4.30
CA LEU A 92 -11.43 -5.49 -4.79
C LEU A 92 -10.64 -6.73 -5.22
N ASP A 93 -9.53 -6.55 -5.92
CA ASP A 93 -8.65 -7.65 -6.30
C ASP A 93 -8.07 -8.36 -5.07
N ALA A 94 -7.60 -7.59 -4.08
CA ALA A 94 -7.10 -8.14 -2.82
C ALA A 94 -8.21 -8.90 -2.05
N ALA A 95 -9.45 -8.40 -2.06
CA ALA A 95 -10.58 -9.10 -1.45
C ALA A 95 -10.91 -10.41 -2.19
N ALA A 96 -10.87 -10.42 -3.52
CA ALA A 96 -11.06 -11.62 -4.33
C ALA A 96 -10.02 -12.70 -4.03
N GLU A 97 -8.74 -12.33 -3.90
CA GLU A 97 -7.66 -13.26 -3.48
C GLU A 97 -7.92 -13.87 -2.08
N LEU A 98 -8.62 -13.16 -1.21
CA LEU A 98 -9.01 -13.61 0.12
C LEU A 98 -10.35 -14.38 0.13
N GLY A 99 -10.86 -14.77 -1.04
CA GLY A 99 -12.08 -15.56 -1.18
C GLY A 99 -13.37 -14.73 -1.10
N ARG A 100 -13.30 -13.44 -1.44
CA ARG A 100 -14.43 -12.50 -1.49
C ARG A 100 -14.69 -11.95 -2.90
N PRO A 101 -14.82 -12.79 -3.95
CA PRO A 101 -14.91 -12.32 -5.34
C PRO A 101 -16.20 -11.56 -5.67
N GLY A 102 -17.22 -11.62 -4.81
CA GLY A 102 -18.48 -10.89 -4.97
C GLY A 102 -18.58 -9.63 -4.12
N ALA A 103 -17.46 -9.12 -3.59
CA ALA A 103 -17.47 -7.90 -2.81
C ALA A 103 -17.79 -6.68 -3.69
N THR A 104 -18.43 -5.68 -3.09
CA THR A 104 -18.68 -4.38 -3.70
C THR A 104 -17.99 -3.31 -2.88
N VAL A 105 -17.34 -2.38 -3.57
CA VAL A 105 -16.68 -1.22 -2.98
C VAL A 105 -17.27 0.04 -3.61
N PHE A 106 -17.45 1.07 -2.81
CA PHE A 106 -17.73 2.41 -3.31
C PHE A 106 -16.58 3.34 -2.95
N ALA A 107 -16.37 4.39 -3.74
CA ALA A 107 -15.35 5.40 -3.48
C ALA A 107 -15.94 6.79 -3.67
N LEU A 108 -15.47 7.77 -2.90
CA LEU A 108 -15.79 9.18 -3.09
C LEU A 108 -14.52 10.02 -2.89
N VAL A 109 -14.16 10.81 -3.90
CA VAL A 109 -13.23 11.94 -3.78
C VAL A 109 -14.06 13.22 -3.75
N TYR A 110 -13.87 14.02 -2.71
CA TYR A 110 -14.70 15.19 -2.44
C TYR A 110 -13.85 16.38 -1.99
N SER A 111 -14.21 17.57 -2.46
CA SER A 111 -13.65 18.84 -2.01
C SER A 111 -14.75 19.91 -1.91
N GLU A 112 -14.72 20.69 -0.82
CA GLU A 112 -15.47 21.94 -0.71
C GLU A 112 -14.66 23.16 -1.21
N GLU A 113 -13.32 23.03 -1.32
CA GLU A 113 -12.43 24.12 -1.73
C GLU A 113 -12.52 24.43 -3.22
N ILE A 114 -12.57 23.35 -4.00
CA ILE A 114 -12.88 23.36 -5.42
C ILE A 114 -14.13 22.51 -5.59
N LEU A 115 -14.98 22.82 -6.56
CA LEU A 115 -16.11 21.96 -6.85
C LEU A 115 -15.58 20.65 -7.48
N HIS A 116 -15.45 19.62 -6.65
CA HIS A 116 -15.05 18.27 -7.02
C HIS A 116 -15.85 17.25 -6.20
N ASP A 117 -16.63 16.42 -6.88
CA ASP A 117 -17.51 15.41 -6.27
C ASP A 117 -17.59 14.19 -7.19
N ASP A 118 -16.73 13.21 -6.93
CA ASP A 118 -16.46 12.08 -7.82
C ASP A 118 -16.66 10.74 -7.08
N GLY A 119 -17.70 10.01 -7.47
CA GLY A 119 -18.24 8.88 -6.72
C GLY A 119 -18.44 7.64 -7.57
N TRP A 120 -17.94 6.50 -7.08
CA TRP A 120 -17.87 5.24 -7.82
C TRP A 120 -18.55 4.09 -7.10
N ARG A 121 -19.11 3.18 -7.88
CA ARG A 121 -19.45 1.82 -7.48
C ARG A 121 -18.59 0.86 -8.28
N LEU A 122 -17.84 0.00 -7.61
CA LEU A 122 -16.99 -1.01 -8.23
C LEU A 122 -17.36 -2.41 -7.72
N GLU A 123 -17.37 -3.35 -8.65
CA GLU A 123 -17.60 -4.77 -8.43
C GLU A 123 -16.83 -5.59 -9.48
N ALA A 124 -16.76 -6.90 -9.32
CA ALA A 124 -16.00 -7.77 -10.23
C ALA A 124 -16.46 -7.69 -11.71
N SER A 125 -17.70 -7.26 -11.97
CA SER A 125 -18.24 -7.09 -13.33
C SER A 125 -17.95 -5.74 -13.97
N GLY A 126 -17.38 -4.77 -13.23
CA GLY A 126 -17.05 -3.45 -13.76
C GLY A 126 -17.32 -2.34 -12.74
N PHE A 127 -17.40 -1.11 -13.25
CA PHE A 127 -17.64 0.07 -12.43
C PHE A 127 -18.74 0.97 -13.02
N LEU A 128 -19.27 1.84 -12.18
CA LEU A 128 -20.11 2.96 -12.55
C LEU A 128 -19.64 4.18 -11.77
N ARG A 129 -19.27 5.25 -12.49
CA ARG A 129 -18.71 6.48 -11.94
C ARG A 129 -19.59 7.66 -12.31
N TYR A 130 -19.86 8.52 -11.34
CA TYR A 130 -20.54 9.80 -11.50
C TYR A 130 -19.64 10.89 -10.93
N PHE A 131 -19.42 11.95 -11.69
CA PHE A 131 -18.57 13.03 -11.21
C PHE A 131 -19.07 14.40 -11.64
N VAL A 132 -18.68 15.39 -10.83
CA VAL A 132 -18.70 16.81 -11.21
C VAL A 132 -17.38 17.43 -10.77
N ARG A 133 -16.74 18.19 -11.66
CA ARG A 133 -15.47 18.89 -11.38
C ARG A 133 -15.38 20.25 -12.08
N GLU A 134 -14.52 21.12 -11.57
CA GLU A 134 -14.05 22.31 -12.30
C GLU A 134 -13.02 21.90 -13.35
N GLY A 135 -13.36 22.06 -14.63
CA GLY A 135 -12.47 21.86 -15.78
C GLY A 135 -11.92 23.18 -16.34
N GLU A 136 -11.17 23.11 -17.43
CA GLU A 136 -10.55 24.29 -18.06
C GLU A 136 -11.58 25.27 -18.66
N GLU A 137 -12.68 24.73 -19.20
CA GLU A 137 -13.73 25.50 -19.88
C GLU A 137 -14.94 25.82 -18.98
N GLY A 138 -14.99 25.27 -17.75
CA GLY A 138 -16.10 25.47 -16.83
C GLY A 138 -16.42 24.22 -16.01
N LEU A 139 -17.68 24.10 -15.57
CA LEU A 139 -18.14 22.94 -14.80
C LEU A 139 -18.40 21.76 -15.72
N GLU A 140 -17.69 20.67 -15.46
CA GLU A 140 -17.85 19.40 -16.17
C GLU A 140 -18.58 18.40 -15.28
N ALA A 141 -19.48 17.63 -15.90
CA ALA A 141 -20.13 16.50 -15.28
C ALA A 141 -19.99 15.28 -16.18
N GLY A 142 -19.87 14.09 -15.60
CA GLY A 142 -19.79 12.89 -16.40
C GLY A 142 -20.29 11.63 -15.73
N VAL A 143 -20.60 10.66 -16.59
CA VAL A 143 -20.94 9.29 -16.20
C VAL A 143 -20.04 8.34 -16.97
N GLU A 144 -19.32 7.48 -16.23
CA GLU A 144 -18.38 6.53 -16.82
C GLU A 144 -18.69 5.09 -16.43
N THR A 145 -18.47 4.22 -17.40
CA THR A 145 -18.57 2.77 -17.34
C THR A 145 -17.39 2.18 -18.13
N PRO A 146 -17.09 0.86 -18.00
CA PRO A 146 -16.00 0.25 -18.76
C PRO A 146 -16.06 0.48 -20.28
N ASP A 147 -17.26 0.60 -20.85
CA ASP A 147 -17.47 0.69 -22.29
C ASP A 147 -17.81 2.11 -22.79
N ARG A 148 -18.03 3.07 -21.88
CA ARG A 148 -18.56 4.40 -22.22
C ARG A 148 -18.18 5.45 -21.20
N SER A 149 -17.72 6.60 -21.68
CA SER A 149 -17.58 7.84 -20.93
C SER A 149 -18.47 8.91 -21.59
N ASP A 150 -19.43 9.43 -20.83
CA ASP A 150 -20.28 10.55 -21.23
C ASP A 150 -19.86 11.79 -20.45
N LEU A 151 -19.29 12.78 -21.14
CA LEU A 151 -18.98 14.08 -20.57
C LEU A 151 -20.03 15.11 -21.03
N VAL A 152 -20.51 15.93 -20.10
CA VAL A 152 -21.45 17.01 -20.35
C VAL A 152 -20.95 18.28 -19.67
N GLU A 153 -20.87 19.36 -20.43
CA GLU A 153 -20.64 20.70 -19.89
C GLU A 153 -21.91 21.21 -19.20
N ILE A 154 -21.78 21.67 -17.96
CA ILE A 154 -22.90 22.20 -17.20
C ILE A 154 -23.03 23.70 -17.44
N ALA A 155 -23.88 24.06 -18.41
CA ALA A 155 -24.28 25.43 -18.63
C ALA A 155 -25.34 25.87 -17.62
N VAL A 156 -25.03 26.91 -16.84
CA VAL A 156 -25.99 27.55 -15.92
C VAL A 156 -26.43 28.87 -16.53
N ASP A 157 -27.66 28.90 -17.04
CA ASP A 157 -28.23 30.11 -17.65
C ASP A 157 -28.74 31.06 -16.56
N LEU A 158 -27.96 32.11 -16.30
CA LEU A 158 -28.27 33.14 -15.32
C LEU A 158 -28.18 34.53 -15.95
N PRO A 159 -29.12 35.45 -15.65
CA PRO A 159 -28.99 36.83 -16.08
C PRO A 159 -27.74 37.47 -15.45
N GLU A 160 -27.05 38.35 -16.18
CA GLU A 160 -25.84 39.06 -15.72
C GLU A 160 -26.03 39.84 -14.40
N SER A 161 -27.29 40.09 -14.00
CA SER A 161 -27.67 40.77 -12.75
C SER A 161 -28.07 39.82 -11.61
N ALA A 162 -27.90 38.51 -11.77
CA ALA A 162 -28.23 37.53 -10.73
C ALA A 162 -27.39 37.78 -9.47
N ALA A 163 -27.99 37.57 -8.30
CA ALA A 163 -27.26 37.66 -7.04
C ALA A 163 -26.38 36.42 -6.84
N GLU A 164 -25.24 36.55 -6.16
CA GLU A 164 -24.31 35.43 -5.88
C GLU A 164 -25.00 34.20 -5.25
N GLN A 165 -26.02 34.42 -4.42
CA GLN A 165 -26.78 33.34 -3.80
C GLN A 165 -27.66 32.58 -4.80
N GLU A 166 -28.28 33.30 -5.73
CA GLU A 166 -29.11 32.73 -6.79
C GLU A 166 -28.25 31.93 -7.78
N GLU A 167 -27.05 32.44 -8.08
CA GLU A 167 -26.04 31.74 -8.86
C GLU A 167 -25.62 30.41 -8.22
N ARG A 168 -25.27 30.42 -6.93
CA ARG A 168 -24.91 29.20 -6.19
C ARG A 168 -26.04 28.18 -6.16
N GLU A 169 -27.27 28.61 -5.94
CA GLU A 169 -28.44 27.73 -5.91
C GLU A 169 -28.77 27.15 -7.30
N ALA A 170 -28.54 27.92 -8.37
CA ALA A 170 -28.70 27.44 -9.74
C ALA A 170 -27.62 26.42 -10.10
N ILE A 171 -26.35 26.69 -9.76
CA ILE A 171 -25.23 25.75 -9.94
C ILE A 171 -25.50 24.46 -9.17
N ASP A 172 -25.82 24.52 -7.87
CA ASP A 172 -26.09 23.34 -7.04
C ASP A 172 -27.21 22.47 -7.63
N ARG A 173 -28.28 23.10 -8.11
CA ARG A 173 -29.41 22.41 -8.75
C ARG A 173 -29.02 21.74 -10.07
N ALA A 174 -28.19 22.41 -10.87
CA ALA A 174 -27.74 21.89 -12.16
C ALA A 174 -26.81 20.69 -11.99
N ILE A 175 -25.87 20.74 -11.04
CA ILE A 175 -24.87 19.68 -10.85
C ILE A 175 -25.35 18.51 -9.98
N ARG A 176 -26.34 18.73 -9.10
CA ARG A 176 -26.80 17.70 -8.14
C ARG A 176 -27.08 16.32 -8.77
N PRO A 177 -27.77 16.19 -9.92
CA PRO A 177 -28.04 14.86 -10.52
C PRO A 177 -26.78 14.12 -11.00
N HIS A 178 -25.67 14.83 -11.14
CA HIS A 178 -24.41 14.31 -11.67
C HIS A 178 -23.36 14.06 -10.58
N ARG A 179 -23.57 14.59 -9.37
CA ARG A 179 -22.64 14.43 -8.25
C ARG A 179 -22.45 12.97 -7.87
N GLY A 180 -21.20 12.56 -7.68
CA GLY A 180 -20.84 11.26 -7.14
C GLY A 180 -21.56 10.98 -5.81
N SER A 181 -21.59 11.95 -4.90
CA SER A 181 -22.25 11.86 -3.61
C SER A 181 -23.77 11.66 -3.71
N THR A 182 -24.42 12.19 -4.76
CA THR A 182 -25.85 11.96 -5.00
C THR A 182 -26.10 10.57 -5.54
N PHE A 183 -25.31 10.14 -6.53
CA PHE A 183 -25.31 8.77 -7.04
C PHE A 183 -25.11 7.73 -5.91
N LEU A 184 -24.08 7.92 -5.09
CA LEU A 184 -23.78 7.02 -3.97
C LEU A 184 -24.87 7.04 -2.90
N ALA A 185 -25.55 8.16 -2.69
CA ALA A 185 -26.67 8.22 -1.75
C ALA A 185 -27.85 7.38 -2.23
N ASP A 186 -28.12 7.35 -3.54
CA ASP A 186 -29.15 6.51 -4.15
C ASP A 186 -28.75 5.02 -4.10
N GLU A 187 -27.50 4.68 -4.42
CA GLU A 187 -26.98 3.30 -4.36
C GLU A 187 -27.02 2.71 -2.94
N LEU A 188 -26.66 3.52 -1.95
CA LEU A 188 -26.59 3.11 -0.55
C LEU A 188 -27.91 3.32 0.21
N GLY A 189 -28.89 4.00 -0.40
CA GLY A 189 -30.19 4.30 0.18
C GLY A 189 -30.14 5.25 1.38
N ALA A 190 -29.09 6.07 1.52
CA ALA A 190 -28.97 7.07 2.58
C ALA A 190 -28.05 8.25 2.21
N PRO A 191 -28.17 9.43 2.86
CA PRO A 191 -27.31 10.58 2.58
C PRO A 191 -25.83 10.31 2.92
N VAL A 192 -25.03 9.94 1.91
CA VAL A 192 -23.66 9.45 2.11
C VAL A 192 -22.69 10.54 2.59
N LEU A 193 -22.81 11.76 2.06
CA LEU A 193 -21.86 12.84 2.36
C LEU A 193 -21.87 13.21 3.84
N GLY A 194 -23.07 13.31 4.44
CA GLY A 194 -23.20 13.57 5.88
C GLY A 194 -22.62 12.45 6.74
N ALA A 195 -22.79 11.19 6.32
CA ALA A 195 -22.22 10.04 7.02
C ALA A 195 -20.68 10.02 6.94
N LEU A 196 -20.12 10.34 5.77
CA LEU A 196 -18.67 10.43 5.54
C LEU A 196 -18.05 11.57 6.35
N MET A 197 -18.66 12.75 6.33
CA MET A 197 -18.21 13.88 7.13
C MET A 197 -18.19 13.54 8.63
N ALA A 198 -19.24 12.89 9.14
CA ALA A 198 -19.25 12.43 10.53
C ALA A 198 -18.16 11.39 10.83
N GLY A 199 -17.93 10.44 9.91
CA GLY A 199 -16.90 9.41 10.06
C GLY A 199 -15.48 9.95 10.01
N LEU A 200 -15.20 10.99 9.21
CA LEU A 200 -13.90 11.64 9.11
C LEU A 200 -13.42 12.19 10.46
N PHE A 201 -14.34 12.74 11.26
CA PHE A 201 -14.05 13.30 12.59
C PHE A 201 -14.26 12.31 13.74
N ALA A 202 -14.70 11.08 13.45
CA ALA A 202 -14.91 10.02 14.44
C ALA A 202 -14.22 8.69 14.03
N PRO A 203 -12.93 8.69 13.63
CA PRO A 203 -12.26 7.47 13.25
C PRO A 203 -12.17 6.51 14.44
N GLU A 204 -12.61 5.27 14.23
CA GLU A 204 -12.61 4.24 15.26
C GLU A 204 -11.25 3.56 15.37
N ARG A 205 -10.54 3.44 14.24
CA ARG A 205 -9.26 2.72 14.17
C ARG A 205 -8.40 3.10 12.98
N ARG A 206 -7.13 2.75 13.07
CA ARG A 206 -6.13 2.90 12.00
C ARG A 206 -5.83 1.54 11.37
N VAL A 207 -5.78 1.51 10.03
CA VAL A 207 -5.21 0.40 9.25
C VAL A 207 -3.86 0.86 8.69
N GLU A 208 -2.82 0.07 8.92
CA GLU A 208 -1.52 0.33 8.32
C GLU A 208 -1.47 -0.24 6.92
N VAL A 209 -0.98 0.55 5.95
CA VAL A 209 -0.85 0.15 4.56
C VAL A 209 0.40 -0.72 4.39
N ARG A 210 0.19 -2.00 4.06
CA ARG A 210 1.24 -3.02 4.02
C ARG A 210 0.98 -3.94 2.82
N LEU A 211 1.98 -4.07 1.95
CA LEU A 211 1.90 -5.01 0.82
C LEU A 211 1.85 -6.46 1.31
N VAL A 212 2.63 -6.77 2.34
CA VAL A 212 2.66 -8.07 3.01
C VAL A 212 2.54 -7.83 4.51
N GLU A 213 1.56 -8.46 5.14
CA GLU A 213 1.40 -8.39 6.60
C GLU A 213 2.58 -9.09 7.32
N PRO A 214 3.01 -8.58 8.50
CA PRO A 214 4.18 -9.07 9.23
C PRO A 214 3.88 -10.34 10.06
N GLY A 215 3.03 -11.22 9.53
CA GLY A 215 2.52 -12.40 10.22
C GLY A 215 3.15 -13.70 9.71
N PRO A 216 3.31 -14.73 10.57
CA PRO A 216 3.79 -16.05 10.14
C PRO A 216 3.03 -16.64 8.94
N ALA A 217 1.70 -16.48 8.91
CA ALA A 217 0.86 -17.00 7.83
C ALA A 217 1.14 -16.30 6.50
N SER A 218 1.28 -14.97 6.52
CA SER A 218 1.56 -14.15 5.34
C SER A 218 2.96 -14.43 4.79
N ILE A 219 3.96 -14.58 5.68
CA ILE A 219 5.31 -14.98 5.27
C ILE A 219 5.33 -16.39 4.67
N ALA A 220 4.62 -17.35 5.26
CA ALA A 220 4.51 -18.69 4.70
C ALA A 220 3.85 -18.68 3.31
N ALA A 221 2.83 -17.85 3.09
CA ALA A 221 2.17 -17.69 1.79
C ALA A 221 3.09 -17.09 0.72
N GLU A 222 3.86 -16.04 1.07
CA GLU A 222 4.87 -15.47 0.16
C GLU A 222 5.99 -16.46 -0.14
N MET A 223 6.37 -17.30 0.82
CA MET A 223 7.34 -18.36 0.58
C MET A 223 6.82 -19.47 -0.34
N ALA A 224 5.57 -19.89 -0.17
CA ALA A 224 4.95 -20.83 -1.10
C ALA A 224 4.83 -20.24 -2.52
N ARG A 225 4.64 -18.92 -2.65
CA ARG A 225 4.72 -18.22 -3.94
C ARG A 225 6.13 -18.28 -4.53
N LEU A 226 7.15 -17.93 -3.73
CA LEU A 226 8.55 -17.98 -4.14
C LEU A 226 8.97 -19.39 -4.58
N ASN A 227 8.67 -20.41 -3.78
CA ASN A 227 8.99 -21.80 -4.11
C ASN A 227 8.33 -22.23 -5.43
N ARG A 228 7.06 -21.87 -5.66
CA ARG A 228 6.39 -22.16 -6.94
C ARG A 228 7.11 -21.52 -8.13
N VAL A 229 7.53 -20.26 -8.00
CA VAL A 229 8.25 -19.52 -9.06
C VAL A 229 9.61 -20.16 -9.34
N LEU A 230 10.30 -20.61 -8.29
CA LEU A 230 11.55 -21.35 -8.37
C LEU A 230 11.38 -22.84 -8.70
N ARG A 231 10.13 -23.34 -8.85
CA ARG A 231 9.81 -24.76 -9.09
C ARG A 231 10.35 -25.71 -8.01
N ARG A 232 10.22 -25.28 -6.75
CA ARG A 232 10.69 -25.94 -5.54
C ARG A 232 9.56 -26.53 -4.71
N GLU A 233 9.92 -27.31 -3.70
CA GLU A 233 8.97 -27.97 -2.79
C GLU A 233 8.96 -27.29 -1.42
N ASP A 234 7.76 -26.93 -0.94
CA ASP A 234 7.58 -26.25 0.34
C ASP A 234 8.18 -27.05 1.51
N GLY A 235 9.06 -26.40 2.28
CA GLY A 235 9.65 -26.93 3.50
C GLY A 235 10.58 -28.13 3.32
N ARG A 236 10.93 -28.50 2.08
CA ARG A 236 11.81 -29.64 1.83
C ARG A 236 13.19 -29.39 2.43
N GLY A 237 13.65 -30.30 3.28
CA GLY A 237 14.94 -30.14 3.97
C GLY A 237 14.94 -29.05 5.05
N ALA A 238 13.78 -28.49 5.42
CA ALA A 238 13.70 -27.48 6.48
C ALA A 238 14.32 -27.99 7.78
N PRO A 239 15.24 -27.23 8.39
CA PRO A 239 15.89 -27.64 9.62
C PRO A 239 14.90 -27.58 10.80
N ALA A 240 15.35 -28.05 11.97
CA ALA A 240 14.70 -27.73 13.23
C ALA A 240 14.57 -26.20 13.40
N PRO A 241 13.64 -25.72 14.25
CA PRO A 241 13.47 -24.29 14.48
C PRO A 241 14.81 -23.60 14.76
N PRO A 242 15.05 -22.43 14.14
CA PRO A 242 16.34 -21.76 14.23
C PRO A 242 16.70 -21.44 15.69
N ALA A 243 17.96 -21.65 16.06
CA ALA A 243 18.42 -21.35 17.42
C ALA A 243 18.56 -19.83 17.64
N PRO A 244 18.49 -19.35 18.90
CA PRO A 244 18.90 -17.99 19.23
C PRO A 244 20.34 -17.72 18.78
N VAL A 245 20.61 -16.48 18.36
CA VAL A 245 21.95 -16.00 17.99
C VAL A 245 22.33 -14.84 18.91
N ARG A 246 23.43 -14.98 19.64
CA ARG A 246 23.91 -14.06 20.67
C ARG A 246 22.82 -13.70 21.70
N GLY A 247 21.99 -14.69 22.05
CA GLY A 247 20.86 -14.51 22.97
C GLY A 247 19.62 -13.84 22.35
N VAL A 248 19.65 -13.48 21.06
CA VAL A 248 18.48 -12.97 20.32
C VAL A 248 17.68 -14.14 19.75
N ALA A 249 16.42 -14.28 20.16
CA ALA A 249 15.53 -15.30 19.63
C ALA A 249 15.13 -15.00 18.17
N PRO A 250 14.89 -16.02 17.33
CA PRO A 250 14.36 -15.81 15.99
C PRO A 250 12.94 -15.21 16.05
N PRO A 251 12.63 -14.19 15.23
CA PRO A 251 11.26 -13.72 15.10
C PRO A 251 10.34 -14.79 14.50
N ALA A 252 9.07 -14.81 14.91
CA ALA A 252 8.10 -15.81 14.44
C ALA A 252 7.89 -15.81 12.91
N THR A 253 8.06 -14.65 12.29
CA THR A 253 8.07 -14.50 10.82
C THR A 253 9.25 -15.21 10.18
N TYR A 254 10.45 -15.11 10.75
CA TYR A 254 11.62 -15.85 10.28
C TYR A 254 11.47 -17.35 10.48
N GLU A 255 10.90 -17.80 11.60
CA GLU A 255 10.61 -19.23 11.77
C GLU A 255 9.63 -19.76 10.72
N ALA A 256 8.60 -18.98 10.37
CA ALA A 256 7.66 -19.34 9.32
C ALA A 256 8.35 -19.44 7.96
N PHE A 257 9.24 -18.49 7.66
CA PHE A 257 10.12 -18.54 6.50
C PHE A 257 10.95 -19.83 6.48
N VAL A 258 11.65 -20.17 7.57
CA VAL A 258 12.50 -21.36 7.65
C VAL A 258 11.69 -22.63 7.44
N ARG A 259 10.47 -22.71 7.99
CA ARG A 259 9.59 -23.87 7.80
C ARG A 259 9.08 -24.02 6.37
N ALA A 260 8.87 -22.91 5.66
CA ALA A 260 8.26 -22.91 4.33
C ALA A 260 9.28 -22.98 3.18
N TYR A 261 10.50 -22.47 3.35
CA TYR A 261 11.51 -22.47 2.29
C TYR A 261 12.04 -23.88 1.96
N ASP A 262 12.40 -24.11 0.70
CA ASP A 262 13.10 -25.33 0.26
C ASP A 262 14.60 -25.20 0.54
N TRP A 263 15.11 -26.07 1.41
CA TRP A 263 16.49 -26.11 1.87
C TRP A 263 17.25 -27.34 1.36
N ALA A 264 16.70 -28.14 0.44
CA ALA A 264 17.25 -29.47 0.12
C ALA A 264 18.72 -29.47 -0.37
N ASP A 265 19.13 -28.47 -1.16
CA ASP A 265 20.50 -28.36 -1.67
C ASP A 265 21.20 -27.08 -1.15
N PRO A 266 22.17 -27.17 -0.24
CA PRO A 266 22.92 -26.03 0.29
C PRO A 266 23.97 -25.47 -0.68
N ALA A 267 24.26 -26.17 -1.77
CA ALA A 267 25.16 -25.73 -2.84
C ALA A 267 24.39 -25.20 -4.06
N ASP A 268 23.05 -25.16 -3.98
CA ASP A 268 22.19 -24.79 -5.10
C ASP A 268 22.48 -23.35 -5.55
N PRO A 269 22.98 -23.13 -6.78
CA PRO A 269 23.14 -21.78 -7.30
C PRO A 269 21.81 -21.05 -7.52
N GLU A 270 20.66 -21.72 -7.47
CA GLU A 270 19.33 -21.09 -7.47
C GLU A 270 18.96 -20.47 -6.12
N ASP A 271 19.65 -20.83 -5.02
CA ASP A 271 19.54 -20.11 -3.73
C ASP A 271 20.24 -18.74 -3.75
N LEU A 272 21.08 -18.51 -4.77
CA LEU A 272 21.80 -17.26 -4.98
C LEU A 272 20.97 -16.36 -5.89
N TYR A 273 20.37 -15.34 -5.29
CA TYR A 273 19.62 -14.32 -6.03
C TYR A 273 20.60 -13.33 -6.64
N ARG A 274 20.91 -13.54 -7.92
CA ARG A 274 21.88 -12.74 -8.67
C ARG A 274 21.27 -11.38 -8.99
N GLU A 275 21.73 -10.37 -8.24
CA GLU A 275 21.47 -8.94 -8.45
C GLU A 275 20.10 -8.46 -7.94
N LEU A 276 20.09 -8.20 -6.63
CA LEU A 276 19.06 -7.40 -5.98
C LEU A 276 19.47 -5.92 -5.98
N ALA A 277 18.48 -5.06 -6.16
CA ALA A 277 18.58 -3.63 -5.90
C ALA A 277 17.22 -3.16 -5.32
N ILE A 278 17.04 -3.31 -4.01
CA ILE A 278 15.82 -2.88 -3.30
C ILE A 278 16.21 -2.13 -2.02
N GLY A 279 15.95 -0.82 -1.99
CA GLY A 279 16.45 0.06 -0.92
C GLY A 279 17.98 0.03 -0.85
N ALA A 280 18.53 -0.25 0.33
CA ALA A 280 19.97 -0.43 0.57
C ALA A 280 20.44 -1.89 0.37
N ILE A 281 19.54 -2.82 -0.02
CA ILE A 281 19.88 -4.20 -0.32
C ILE A 281 20.34 -4.28 -1.78
N GLU A 282 21.66 -4.22 -1.95
CA GLU A 282 22.32 -4.30 -3.26
C GLU A 282 23.28 -5.49 -3.31
N GLY A 283 23.20 -6.30 -4.37
CA GLY A 283 24.12 -7.41 -4.63
C GLY A 283 23.46 -8.77 -4.64
N THR A 284 24.25 -9.82 -4.39
CA THR A 284 23.75 -11.21 -4.44
C THR A 284 23.33 -11.68 -3.06
N LEU A 285 22.04 -12.00 -2.88
CA LEU A 285 21.50 -12.45 -1.61
C LEU A 285 21.55 -13.97 -1.49
N ARG A 286 21.97 -14.45 -0.31
CA ARG A 286 21.84 -15.86 0.08
C ARG A 286 21.36 -15.96 1.52
N PHE A 287 20.30 -16.73 1.76
CA PHE A 287 19.81 -16.99 3.13
C PHE A 287 20.83 -17.78 3.94
N LEU A 288 20.95 -17.45 5.23
CA LEU A 288 21.92 -18.11 6.11
C LEU A 288 21.43 -19.50 6.49
N ARG A 289 22.31 -20.49 6.32
CA ARG A 289 22.09 -21.87 6.77
C ARG A 289 22.43 -22.02 8.26
N GLU A 290 21.98 -23.10 8.90
CA GLU A 290 22.20 -23.36 10.33
C GLU A 290 23.67 -23.21 10.77
N GLY A 291 24.61 -23.74 9.98
CA GLY A 291 26.04 -23.63 10.26
C GLY A 291 26.56 -22.19 10.24
N GLU A 292 25.98 -21.34 9.38
CA GLU A 292 26.35 -19.92 9.27
C GLU A 292 25.71 -19.08 10.39
N LEU A 293 24.45 -19.36 10.73
CA LEU A 293 23.79 -18.75 11.89
C LEU A 293 24.59 -19.01 13.18
N ARG A 294 25.06 -20.25 13.39
CA ARG A 294 25.96 -20.60 14.49
C ARG A 294 27.31 -19.88 14.45
N GLY A 295 27.77 -19.45 13.27
CA GLY A 295 28.97 -18.63 13.12
C GLY A 295 28.81 -17.26 13.80
N HIS A 296 27.64 -16.63 13.66
CA HIS A 296 27.34 -15.33 14.28
C HIS A 296 27.28 -15.38 15.82
N GLU A 297 26.93 -16.55 16.39
CA GLU A 297 27.02 -16.78 17.85
C GLU A 297 28.43 -16.55 18.41
N ARG A 298 29.46 -16.76 17.57
CA ARG A 298 30.87 -16.67 17.99
C ARG A 298 31.56 -15.43 17.46
N ASP A 299 30.93 -14.68 16.56
CA ASP A 299 31.50 -13.49 15.95
C ASP A 299 31.40 -12.31 16.92
N PRO A 300 32.51 -11.76 17.44
CA PRO A 300 32.48 -10.58 18.32
C PRO A 300 31.94 -9.35 17.60
N ALA A 301 32.06 -9.30 16.27
CA ALA A 301 31.53 -8.20 15.49
C ALA A 301 29.99 -8.13 15.60
N TRP A 302 29.29 -9.25 15.87
CA TRP A 302 27.84 -9.27 16.00
C TRP A 302 27.30 -8.69 17.32
N GLU A 303 28.15 -8.34 18.28
CA GLU A 303 27.74 -7.88 19.61
C GLU A 303 26.88 -6.59 19.54
N ALA A 304 27.27 -5.63 18.68
CA ALA A 304 26.52 -4.39 18.50
C ALA A 304 25.13 -4.61 17.89
N ALA A 305 25.02 -5.51 16.91
CA ALA A 305 23.74 -5.88 16.28
C ALA A 305 22.83 -6.64 17.26
N ALA A 306 23.39 -7.56 18.05
CA ALA A 306 22.65 -8.27 19.10
C ALA A 306 22.13 -7.33 20.19
N GLY A 307 22.89 -6.30 20.56
CA GLY A 307 22.44 -5.24 21.47
C GLY A 307 21.23 -4.44 20.96
N ARG A 308 20.94 -4.50 19.66
CA ARG A 308 19.73 -3.94 19.02
C ARG A 308 18.64 -4.99 18.76
N ALA A 309 18.78 -6.19 19.32
CA ALA A 309 17.90 -7.34 19.12
C ALA A 309 17.73 -7.74 17.64
N LEU A 310 18.80 -7.61 16.83
CA LEU A 310 18.78 -7.97 15.41
C LEU A 310 19.13 -9.45 15.21
N TYR A 311 18.28 -10.16 14.46
CA TYR A 311 18.47 -11.57 14.14
C TYR A 311 19.01 -11.74 12.71
N PRO A 312 20.16 -12.39 12.47
CA PRO A 312 20.73 -12.50 11.12
C PRO A 312 19.92 -13.47 10.25
N ILE A 313 19.62 -13.08 9.00
CA ILE A 313 18.78 -13.90 8.10
C ILE A 313 19.44 -14.23 6.75
N ALA A 314 20.28 -13.34 6.22
CA ALA A 314 20.90 -13.53 4.91
C ALA A 314 22.26 -12.83 4.82
N ARG A 315 23.11 -13.27 3.89
CA ARG A 315 24.36 -12.59 3.52
C ARG A 315 24.21 -11.94 2.16
N LEU A 316 24.76 -10.73 2.02
CA LEU A 316 24.98 -10.08 0.74
C LEU A 316 26.42 -10.31 0.28
N LEU A 317 26.53 -10.85 -0.94
CA LEU A 317 27.78 -11.07 -1.65
C LEU A 317 27.93 -10.00 -2.73
N GLY A 318 29.18 -9.67 -3.07
CA GLY A 318 29.48 -8.67 -4.10
C GLY A 318 28.87 -9.00 -5.46
N SER A 319 28.58 -7.95 -6.24
CA SER A 319 28.02 -8.08 -7.59
C SER A 319 28.97 -8.82 -8.54
N SER A 320 28.41 -9.71 -9.35
CA SER A 320 29.11 -10.41 -10.45
C SER A 320 29.47 -9.50 -11.63
N LEU A 321 28.87 -8.31 -11.76
CA LEU A 321 29.04 -7.40 -12.90
C LEU A 321 30.10 -6.30 -12.69
N GLY A 322 30.78 -6.27 -11.53
CA GLY A 322 31.94 -5.41 -11.27
C GLY A 322 31.60 -3.96 -10.87
N GLY A 323 32.39 -3.41 -9.94
CA GLY A 323 32.35 -1.98 -9.62
C GLY A 323 32.61 -1.56 -8.16
N GLY A 324 32.74 -2.49 -7.21
CA GLY A 324 33.07 -2.14 -5.82
C GLY A 324 33.65 -3.33 -5.06
N ALA A 325 34.53 -3.07 -4.08
CA ALA A 325 34.95 -4.09 -3.14
C ALA A 325 33.70 -4.75 -2.55
N ALA A 326 33.61 -6.08 -2.60
CA ALA A 326 32.49 -6.84 -2.08
C ALA A 326 32.32 -6.53 -0.58
N GLN A 327 31.49 -5.53 -0.24
CA GLN A 327 31.11 -5.29 1.14
C GLN A 327 30.24 -6.47 1.54
N ARG A 328 30.86 -7.41 2.27
CA ARG A 328 30.15 -8.51 2.91
C ARG A 328 29.28 -7.91 3.98
N ALA A 329 28.00 -7.74 3.67
CA ALA A 329 27.00 -7.29 4.62
C ALA A 329 26.11 -8.46 5.03
N THR A 330 25.53 -8.37 6.22
CA THR A 330 24.51 -9.30 6.70
C THR A 330 23.19 -8.56 6.76
N ILE A 331 22.15 -9.15 6.20
CA ILE A 331 20.78 -8.68 6.40
C ILE A 331 20.28 -9.30 7.70
N ALA A 332 19.77 -8.45 8.58
CA ALA A 332 19.17 -8.86 9.83
C ALA A 332 17.71 -8.41 9.92
N LEU A 333 16.92 -9.17 10.67
CA LEU A 333 15.53 -8.87 10.97
C LEU A 333 15.43 -8.23 12.35
N GLY A 334 14.63 -7.17 12.44
CA GLY A 334 14.29 -6.54 13.71
C GLY A 334 13.43 -7.44 14.62
N PRO A 335 13.30 -7.08 15.90
CA PRO A 335 12.45 -7.82 16.84
C PRO A 335 10.95 -7.76 16.50
N ASP A 336 10.54 -6.77 15.68
CA ASP A 336 9.19 -6.68 15.12
C ASP A 336 8.90 -7.76 14.06
N GLY A 337 9.92 -8.52 13.64
CA GLY A 337 9.79 -9.55 12.62
C GLY A 337 9.54 -9.00 11.21
N GLU A 338 9.75 -7.71 11.01
CA GLU A 338 9.39 -7.01 9.78
C GLU A 338 10.54 -6.17 9.22
N ARG A 339 11.15 -5.30 10.03
CA ARG A 339 12.14 -4.34 9.52
C ARG A 339 13.45 -5.03 9.19
N LEU A 340 13.94 -4.81 7.99
CA LEU A 340 15.26 -5.27 7.58
C LEU A 340 16.34 -4.25 7.92
N TRP A 341 17.46 -4.75 8.38
CA TRP A 341 18.66 -3.98 8.72
C TRP A 341 19.84 -4.50 7.92
N LEU A 342 20.64 -3.57 7.40
CA LEU A 342 21.92 -3.87 6.78
C LEU A 342 23.03 -3.72 7.82
N VAL A 343 23.66 -4.83 8.18
CA VAL A 343 24.76 -4.88 9.14
C VAL A 343 26.08 -5.02 8.38
N ARG A 344 26.95 -4.00 8.48
CA ARG A 344 28.28 -3.95 7.86
C ARG A 344 29.35 -4.07 8.93
N ASP A 345 30.32 -4.95 8.68
CA ASP A 345 31.47 -5.22 9.57
C ASP A 345 31.05 -5.56 11.03
N GLY A 346 29.83 -6.06 11.21
CA GLY A 346 29.19 -6.36 12.50
C GLY A 346 28.85 -5.16 13.40
N ALA A 347 29.56 -4.03 13.25
CA ALA A 347 29.42 -2.88 14.14
C ALA A 347 28.39 -1.84 13.66
N SER A 348 28.25 -1.63 12.34
CA SER A 348 27.34 -0.64 11.80
C SER A 348 26.04 -1.30 11.33
N ALA A 349 24.91 -0.81 11.82
CA ALA A 349 23.57 -1.29 11.43
C ALA A 349 22.69 -0.09 11.06
N ALA A 350 22.15 -0.11 9.84
CA ALA A 350 21.22 0.88 9.33
C ALA A 350 19.97 0.21 8.75
N PRO A 351 18.80 0.89 8.73
CA PRO A 351 17.62 0.38 8.05
C PRO A 351 17.93 0.05 6.59
N ALA A 352 17.53 -1.14 6.15
CA ALA A 352 17.78 -1.58 4.78
C ALA A 352 16.78 -0.97 3.79
N GLY A 353 15.62 -0.48 4.27
CA GLY A 353 14.55 0.06 3.42
C GLY A 353 13.32 -0.85 3.35
N PRO A 354 13.39 -2.02 2.68
CA PRO A 354 12.23 -2.90 2.54
C PRO A 354 11.90 -3.63 3.84
N THR A 355 10.65 -4.04 3.98
CA THR A 355 10.26 -5.02 4.99
C THR A 355 10.65 -6.44 4.56
N PHE A 356 10.63 -7.38 5.50
CA PHE A 356 10.91 -8.78 5.20
C PHE A 356 9.91 -9.36 4.20
N GLY A 357 8.62 -9.06 4.38
CA GLY A 357 7.57 -9.46 3.44
C GLY A 357 7.76 -8.85 2.05
N GLU A 358 8.14 -7.58 1.96
CA GLU A 358 8.44 -6.91 0.68
C GLU A 358 9.65 -7.53 -0.03
N LEU A 359 10.71 -7.89 0.71
CA LEU A 359 11.84 -8.64 0.15
C LEU A 359 11.39 -9.98 -0.43
N LEU A 360 10.60 -10.77 0.31
CA LEU A 360 10.10 -12.05 -0.18
C LEU A 360 9.19 -11.88 -1.40
N ARG A 361 8.33 -10.86 -1.39
CA ARG A 361 7.49 -10.52 -2.53
C ARG A 361 8.33 -10.17 -3.75
N TYR A 362 9.33 -9.31 -3.60
CA TYR A 362 10.28 -8.96 -4.66
C TYR A 362 10.94 -10.20 -5.26
N LEU A 363 11.45 -11.10 -4.42
CA LEU A 363 12.07 -12.36 -4.87
C LEU A 363 11.08 -13.25 -5.63
N SER A 364 9.81 -13.22 -5.25
CA SER A 364 8.76 -14.04 -5.89
C SER A 364 8.34 -13.57 -7.27
N LEU A 365 8.66 -12.34 -7.68
CA LEU A 365 8.28 -11.80 -9.00
C LEU A 365 9.17 -12.35 -10.14
N GLY A 366 10.21 -13.13 -9.81
CA GLY A 366 11.07 -13.79 -10.80
C GLY A 366 11.86 -12.82 -11.69
N TRP A 367 12.69 -13.36 -12.60
CA TRP A 367 13.58 -12.55 -13.47
C TRP A 367 13.44 -12.83 -14.97
N SER A 368 12.74 -13.90 -15.38
CA SER A 368 12.81 -14.36 -16.77
C SER A 368 11.55 -14.13 -17.61
N ARG A 369 10.41 -13.80 -16.99
CA ARG A 369 9.13 -13.48 -17.66
C ARG A 369 8.26 -12.70 -16.67
N ARG A 370 8.11 -11.39 -16.89
CA ARG A 370 7.26 -10.52 -16.08
C ARG A 370 6.15 -9.92 -16.94
N THR A 371 4.98 -9.75 -16.36
CA THR A 371 3.95 -8.89 -16.94
C THR A 371 4.28 -7.42 -16.65
N ASP A 372 3.66 -6.49 -17.37
CA ASP A 372 3.84 -5.06 -17.12
C ASP A 372 3.49 -4.70 -15.66
N ALA A 373 2.39 -5.25 -15.14
CA ALA A 373 2.00 -5.11 -13.74
C ALA A 373 3.03 -5.65 -12.73
N GLU A 374 3.78 -6.71 -13.09
CA GLU A 374 4.86 -7.22 -12.23
C GLU A 374 6.09 -6.31 -12.26
N GLU A 375 6.40 -5.68 -13.40
CA GLU A 375 7.46 -4.66 -13.49
C GLU A 375 7.10 -3.39 -12.71
N ASP A 376 5.85 -2.94 -12.79
CA ASP A 376 5.36 -1.78 -12.03
C ASP A 376 5.44 -2.03 -10.52
N LEU A 377 5.03 -3.23 -10.08
CA LEU A 377 5.16 -3.64 -8.67
C LEU A 377 6.62 -3.71 -8.21
N ILE A 378 7.56 -4.05 -9.10
CA ILE A 378 9.00 -4.02 -8.80
C ILE A 378 9.46 -2.58 -8.63
N GLY A 379 9.13 -1.69 -9.57
CA GLY A 379 9.45 -0.27 -9.49
C GLY A 379 8.94 0.34 -8.19
N ALA A 380 7.71 0.00 -7.82
CA ALA A 380 7.07 0.38 -6.57
C ALA A 380 7.82 -0.04 -5.31
N LEU A 381 8.15 -1.33 -5.25
CA LEU A 381 8.89 -1.91 -4.14
C LEU A 381 10.26 -1.25 -3.99
N MET A 382 10.93 -0.98 -5.11
CA MET A 382 12.23 -0.30 -5.13
C MET A 382 12.14 1.14 -4.64
N LEU A 383 11.15 1.92 -5.11
CA LEU A 383 10.95 3.30 -4.68
C LEU A 383 10.63 3.40 -3.19
N ARG A 384 9.64 2.65 -2.71
CA ARG A 384 9.24 2.63 -1.29
C ARG A 384 10.39 2.20 -0.38
N ALA A 385 11.13 1.17 -0.76
CA ALA A 385 12.30 0.72 -0.02
C ALA A 385 13.40 1.80 0.02
N ARG A 386 13.62 2.51 -1.09
CA ARG A 386 14.60 3.60 -1.17
C ARG A 386 14.25 4.75 -0.24
N LEU A 387 13.01 5.23 -0.27
CA LEU A 387 12.53 6.33 0.59
C LEU A 387 12.72 6.00 2.08
N ARG A 388 12.36 4.77 2.48
CA ARG A 388 12.55 4.29 3.85
C ARG A 388 14.01 4.15 4.25
N SER A 389 14.89 3.80 3.32
CA SER A 389 16.33 3.71 3.58
C SER A 389 16.98 5.10 3.77
N LEU A 390 16.42 6.14 3.15
CA LEU A 390 16.90 7.53 3.25
C LEU A 390 16.36 8.26 4.50
N ALA A 391 15.18 7.89 4.98
CA ALA A 391 14.55 8.47 6.16
C ALA A 391 15.10 7.92 7.50
N GLY A 392 16.02 6.95 7.46
CA GLY A 392 16.48 6.14 8.60
C GLY A 392 17.73 6.62 9.32
#